data_AF-A0A6P7S6B6-F1
#
_entry.id   AF-A0A6P7S6B6-F1
#
_cell.length_a   1.000
_cell.length_b   1.000
_cell.length_c   1.000
_cell.angle_alpha   90.00
_cell.angle_beta   90.00
_cell.angle_gamma   90.00
#
_symmetry.space_group_name_H-M   'P 1'
#
loop_
_entity.id
_entity.type
_entity.pdbx_description
1 polymer ?
#
loop_
_entity_poly.entity_id
_entity_poly.type
_entity_poly.pdbx_seq_one_letter_code
_entity_poly.pdbx_strand_id
1 'polypeptide(L)'
;MASASSDSDFEGFTIDDIEDINENKSILTSDESDIDISDYSSGEEDFDNENNTDPQHNLPPDAQPLDYLFLFLPEGFLFENVAEETNKYAQHLISVRRRNDPLWQPSNTAEMRAFFTINIMFGVKQLHRLWNYWSPDVRYGDPYISSIMSKTRYSKISQYLHLTDSANAPNKNDPNYDSLYKVRPVIDLLVNNYKTVYLPRKNLSVDEAMIGYKDRVHFRQYMPAKPTKLRIKVREVCESETGYCVNFDVYTKLGVRSTLLSYININFSSIDQNLEYSLSKPKPK
;
A
#
# COMPACT_ATOMS: atom_id res chain seq x y z
N MET A 1 16.61 -18.80 46.56
CA MET A 1 17.80 -18.58 45.71
C MET A 1 17.30 -18.22 44.33
N ALA A 2 17.39 -16.94 43.97
CA ALA A 2 17.00 -16.43 42.67
C ALA A 2 18.17 -16.62 41.69
N SER A 3 17.96 -17.24 40.54
CA SER A 3 18.87 -17.15 39.40
C SER A 3 18.18 -16.33 38.31
N ALA A 4 18.59 -15.09 38.18
CA ALA A 4 18.34 -14.28 37.00
C ALA A 4 19.16 -14.88 35.85
N SER A 5 18.50 -15.29 34.75
CA SER A 5 19.17 -15.49 33.47
C SER A 5 18.91 -14.27 32.61
N SER A 6 20.00 -13.63 32.19
CA SER A 6 20.09 -12.42 31.41
C SER A 6 19.26 -12.47 30.13
N ASP A 7 18.15 -11.74 30.10
CA ASP A 7 17.54 -11.28 28.86
C ASP A 7 18.45 -10.19 28.29
N SER A 8 19.05 -10.47 27.14
CA SER A 8 19.67 -9.43 26.33
C SER A 8 18.53 -8.58 25.76
N ASP A 9 18.27 -7.44 26.38
CA ASP A 9 17.39 -6.41 25.86
C ASP A 9 17.85 -6.04 24.45
N PHE A 10 17.07 -6.46 23.46
CA PHE A 10 17.24 -6.04 22.08
C PHE A 10 16.82 -4.56 22.01
N GLU A 11 17.82 -3.68 22.15
CA GLU A 11 17.68 -2.28 21.81
C GLU A 11 17.32 -2.18 20.32
N GLY A 12 16.34 -1.32 20.02
CA GLY A 12 15.87 -1.09 18.66
C GLY A 12 17.00 -0.68 17.71
N PHE A 13 16.71 -0.77 16.42
CA PHE A 13 17.64 -0.45 15.33
C PHE A 13 18.40 0.87 15.59
N THR A 14 19.69 0.77 15.92
CA THR A 14 20.58 1.93 16.00
C THR A 14 20.98 2.39 14.59
N ILE A 15 21.13 3.70 14.46
CA ILE A 15 21.14 4.50 13.23
C ILE A 15 22.58 4.80 12.76
N ASP A 16 23.57 3.99 13.14
CA ASP A 16 24.98 4.42 13.05
C ASP A 16 25.71 4.00 11.77
N ASP A 17 25.02 3.64 10.68
CA ASP A 17 25.66 3.25 9.41
C ASP A 17 25.24 4.08 8.18
N ILE A 18 24.73 5.31 8.33
CA ILE A 18 24.57 6.24 7.17
C ILE A 18 24.78 7.71 7.60
N GLU A 19 26.05 8.12 7.68
CA GLU A 19 26.51 9.46 7.25
C GLU A 19 26.44 9.49 5.70
N ASP A 20 26.10 10.53 4.95
CA ASP A 20 26.05 11.97 5.14
C ASP A 20 25.04 12.55 4.13
N ILE A 21 24.58 13.78 4.38
CA ILE A 21 24.35 14.91 3.43
C ILE A 21 23.37 15.88 4.10
N ASN A 22 23.96 16.84 4.80
CA ASN A 22 23.43 18.19 4.90
C ASN A 22 23.71 18.89 3.56
N GLU A 23 22.68 19.52 2.99
CA GLU A 23 22.69 20.86 2.37
C GLU A 23 21.50 21.01 1.40
N ASN A 24 20.42 21.63 1.88
CA ASN A 24 20.01 22.94 1.37
C ASN A 24 18.68 23.35 1.99
N LYS A 25 18.78 24.34 2.87
CA LYS A 25 17.70 25.11 3.45
C LYS A 25 17.48 26.31 2.52
N SER A 26 16.41 26.31 1.74
CA SER A 26 15.63 27.48 1.31
C SER A 26 14.73 27.13 0.10
N ILE A 27 13.65 27.91 -0.06
CA ILE A 27 12.87 28.08 -1.31
C ILE A 27 11.69 27.08 -1.48
N LEU A 28 10.58 27.33 -0.78
CA LEU A 28 9.36 27.96 -1.33
C LEU A 28 8.10 27.61 -0.52
N THR A 29 7.58 28.65 0.13
CA THR A 29 6.15 28.89 0.29
C THR A 29 5.51 28.99 -1.09
N SER A 30 4.43 28.25 -1.36
CA SER A 30 3.52 28.58 -2.45
C SER A 30 2.15 27.97 -2.18
N ASP A 31 1.32 28.80 -1.55
CA ASP A 31 -0.10 29.06 -1.82
C ASP A 31 -1.01 27.87 -2.16
N GLU A 32 -1.92 27.60 -1.22
CA GLU A 32 -3.22 26.97 -1.48
C GLU A 32 -3.97 27.84 -2.49
N SER A 33 -4.00 27.43 -3.76
CA SER A 33 -5.02 27.91 -4.68
C SER A 33 -6.19 26.95 -4.62
N ASP A 34 -7.29 27.40 -4.02
CA ASP A 34 -8.60 26.78 -4.15
C ASP A 34 -8.91 26.64 -5.65
N ILE A 35 -9.08 25.41 -6.12
CA ILE A 35 -9.52 25.17 -7.49
C ILE A 35 -11.02 25.40 -7.50
N ASP A 36 -11.42 26.51 -8.13
CA ASP A 36 -12.82 26.88 -8.38
C ASP A 36 -13.42 25.93 -9.43
N ILE A 37 -14.32 25.04 -9.00
CA ILE A 37 -15.05 24.07 -9.82
C ILE A 37 -16.39 24.70 -10.27
N SER A 38 -16.37 25.92 -10.81
CA SER A 38 -17.61 26.63 -11.19
C SER A 38 -17.95 26.58 -12.69
N ASP A 39 -17.08 26.04 -13.56
CA ASP A 39 -17.30 26.10 -15.02
C ASP A 39 -17.46 24.75 -15.75
N TYR A 40 -17.74 23.66 -15.03
CA TYR A 40 -18.14 22.40 -15.69
C TYR A 40 -19.66 22.32 -15.84
N SER A 41 -20.18 22.87 -16.95
CA SER A 41 -21.54 22.55 -17.40
C SER A 41 -21.51 21.16 -18.04
N SER A 42 -21.79 20.13 -17.25
CA SER A 42 -22.12 18.80 -17.76
C SER A 42 -23.50 18.87 -18.38
N GLY A 43 -23.61 18.68 -19.70
CA GLY A 43 -24.89 18.33 -20.30
C GLY A 43 -25.39 17.05 -19.63
N GLU A 44 -26.58 17.12 -19.03
CA GLU A 44 -27.32 15.95 -18.56
C GLU A 44 -27.73 15.13 -19.79
N GLU A 45 -26.87 14.21 -20.21
CA GLU A 45 -27.34 13.03 -20.92
C GLU A 45 -27.58 11.95 -19.86
N ASP A 46 -28.87 11.72 -19.59
CA ASP A 46 -29.37 10.62 -18.75
C ASP A 46 -29.01 9.27 -19.39
N PHE A 47 -27.77 8.83 -19.19
CA PHE A 47 -27.40 7.44 -19.35
C PHE A 47 -27.90 6.66 -18.13
N ASP A 48 -29.18 6.33 -18.12
CA ASP A 48 -29.77 5.38 -17.17
C ASP A 48 -29.30 3.97 -17.50
N ASN A 49 -28.07 3.67 -17.08
CA ASN A 49 -27.56 2.31 -16.98
C ASN A 49 -27.48 1.90 -15.50
N GLU A 50 -28.59 2.09 -14.76
CA GLU A 50 -28.69 1.65 -13.35
C GLU A 50 -28.57 0.13 -13.19
N ASN A 51 -28.73 -0.63 -14.27
CA ASN A 51 -28.86 -2.10 -14.23
C ASN A 51 -27.54 -2.89 -14.19
N ASN A 52 -26.38 -2.25 -14.02
CA ASN A 52 -25.10 -2.98 -13.91
C ASN A 52 -24.20 -2.49 -12.75
N THR A 53 -24.77 -1.84 -11.74
CA THR A 53 -24.00 -1.29 -10.60
C THR A 53 -23.94 -2.29 -9.46
N ASP A 54 -23.13 -3.34 -9.66
CA ASP A 54 -23.01 -4.47 -8.75
C ASP A 54 -21.60 -5.10 -8.76
N PRO A 55 -21.25 -5.88 -7.71
CA PRO A 55 -20.03 -6.69 -7.69
C PRO A 55 -19.92 -7.57 -8.94
N GLN A 56 -18.80 -7.45 -9.64
CA GLN A 56 -18.47 -8.15 -10.87
C GLN A 56 -17.60 -9.36 -10.53
N HIS A 57 -18.22 -10.41 -9.97
CA HIS A 57 -17.53 -11.66 -9.67
C HIS A 57 -18.41 -12.89 -9.85
N ASN A 58 -17.80 -14.04 -10.07
CA ASN A 58 -18.48 -15.32 -10.23
C ASN A 58 -18.40 -16.21 -8.96
N LEU A 59 -18.16 -15.60 -7.79
CA LEU A 59 -18.13 -16.33 -6.53
C LEU A 59 -19.50 -16.95 -6.21
N PRO A 60 -19.56 -18.17 -5.65
CA PRO A 60 -20.81 -18.82 -5.31
C PRO A 60 -21.48 -18.16 -4.09
N PRO A 61 -22.79 -18.38 -3.85
CA PRO A 61 -23.50 -17.78 -2.72
C PRO A 61 -22.97 -18.17 -1.33
N ASP A 62 -22.25 -19.29 -1.22
CA ASP A 62 -21.61 -19.78 0.01
C ASP A 62 -20.11 -19.43 0.09
N ALA A 63 -19.64 -18.51 -0.76
CA ALA A 63 -18.27 -18.00 -0.73
C ALA A 63 -17.89 -17.46 0.65
N GLN A 64 -16.67 -17.76 1.05
CA GLN A 64 -16.12 -17.35 2.33
C GLN A 64 -15.47 -15.96 2.20
N PRO A 65 -15.34 -15.20 3.30
CA PRO A 65 -14.65 -13.90 3.28
C PRO A 65 -13.25 -13.93 2.65
N LEU A 66 -12.55 -15.07 2.75
CA LEU A 66 -11.24 -15.27 2.13
C LEU A 66 -11.31 -15.28 0.60
N ASP A 67 -12.39 -15.81 0.01
CA ASP A 67 -12.58 -15.85 -1.45
C ASP A 67 -12.73 -14.42 -2.00
N TYR A 68 -13.44 -13.56 -1.28
CA TYR A 68 -13.57 -12.13 -1.62
C TYR A 68 -12.22 -11.40 -1.51
N LEU A 69 -11.38 -11.73 -0.52
CA LEU A 69 -10.03 -11.15 -0.42
C LEU A 69 -9.20 -11.50 -1.67
N PHE A 70 -9.33 -12.72 -2.16
CA PHE A 70 -8.59 -13.20 -3.34
C PHE A 70 -9.05 -12.58 -4.66
N LEU A 71 -10.21 -11.94 -4.73
CA LEU A 71 -10.58 -11.09 -5.86
C LEU A 71 -9.65 -9.88 -6.00
N PHE A 72 -9.16 -9.35 -4.87
CA PHE A 72 -8.29 -8.17 -4.83
C PHE A 72 -6.82 -8.52 -4.77
N LEU A 73 -6.48 -9.54 -3.98
CA LEU A 73 -5.12 -10.02 -3.77
C LEU A 73 -5.08 -11.52 -4.05
N PRO A 74 -4.88 -11.94 -5.31
CA PRO A 74 -4.86 -13.36 -5.67
C PRO A 74 -3.92 -14.17 -4.79
N GLU A 75 -4.35 -15.37 -4.42
CA GLU A 75 -3.65 -16.26 -3.49
C GLU A 75 -2.18 -16.51 -3.90
N GLY A 76 -1.95 -16.83 -5.17
CA GLY A 76 -0.60 -17.07 -5.71
C GLY A 76 0.30 -15.84 -5.56
N PHE A 77 -0.22 -14.65 -5.87
CA PHE A 77 0.52 -13.42 -5.65
C PHE A 77 0.83 -13.20 -4.17
N LEU A 78 -0.19 -13.29 -3.30
CA LEU A 78 -0.05 -12.95 -1.89
C LEU A 78 0.91 -13.90 -1.14
N PHE A 79 0.93 -15.19 -1.48
CA PHE A 79 1.68 -16.18 -0.73
C PHE A 79 2.90 -16.72 -1.47
N GLU A 80 2.79 -17.05 -2.75
CA GLU A 80 3.89 -17.66 -3.51
C GLU A 80 4.89 -16.59 -3.96
N ASN A 81 4.42 -15.55 -4.66
CA ASN A 81 5.30 -14.48 -5.12
C ASN A 81 5.96 -13.74 -3.96
N VAL A 82 5.21 -13.43 -2.89
CA VAL A 82 5.80 -12.77 -1.70
C VAL A 82 6.85 -13.67 -1.04
N ALA A 83 6.63 -14.98 -0.95
CA ALA A 83 7.65 -15.90 -0.42
C ALA A 83 8.92 -15.88 -1.28
N GLU A 84 8.76 -15.95 -2.60
CA GLU A 84 9.87 -15.93 -3.55
C GLU A 84 10.68 -14.63 -3.45
N GLU A 85 10.02 -13.48 -3.51
CA GLU A 85 10.69 -12.17 -3.46
C GLU A 85 11.33 -11.90 -2.10
N THR A 86 10.70 -12.33 -1.01
CA THR A 86 11.28 -12.29 0.35
C THR A 86 12.56 -13.13 0.42
N ASN A 87 12.56 -14.33 -0.17
CA ASN A 87 13.72 -15.21 -0.21
C ASN A 87 14.86 -14.64 -1.05
N LYS A 88 14.57 -14.10 -2.24
CA LYS A 88 15.54 -13.41 -3.10
C LYS A 88 16.16 -12.23 -2.36
N TYR A 89 15.35 -11.41 -1.70
CA TYR A 89 15.84 -10.26 -0.95
C TYR A 89 16.75 -10.66 0.21
N ALA A 90 16.41 -11.71 0.96
CA ALA A 90 17.27 -12.22 2.02
C ALA A 90 18.63 -12.68 1.50
N GLN A 91 18.65 -13.45 0.41
CA GLN A 91 19.88 -13.91 -0.25
C GLN A 91 20.72 -12.73 -0.77
N HIS A 92 20.08 -11.74 -1.39
CA HIS A 92 20.72 -10.53 -1.85
C HIS A 92 21.40 -9.78 -0.70
N LEU A 93 20.70 -9.53 0.41
CA LEU A 93 21.29 -8.84 1.56
C LEU A 93 22.43 -9.61 2.21
N ILE A 94 22.31 -10.94 2.34
CA ILE A 94 23.38 -11.79 2.89
C ILE A 94 24.64 -11.70 2.02
N SER A 95 24.47 -11.74 0.70
CA SER A 95 25.61 -11.66 -0.24
C SER A 95 26.26 -10.27 -0.25
N VAL A 96 25.48 -9.19 -0.31
CA VAL A 96 25.98 -7.81 -0.32
C VAL A 96 26.67 -7.44 1.00
N ARG A 97 26.07 -7.81 2.14
CA ARG A 97 26.65 -7.53 3.47
C ARG A 97 27.81 -8.45 3.83
N ARG A 98 28.03 -9.52 3.06
CA ARG A 98 29.01 -10.58 3.36
C ARG A 98 28.89 -11.12 4.78
N ARG A 99 27.65 -11.17 5.29
CA ARG A 99 27.33 -11.59 6.66
C ARG A 99 26.19 -12.57 6.60
N ASN A 100 26.44 -13.78 7.08
CA ASN A 100 25.41 -14.80 7.20
C ASN A 100 24.39 -14.43 8.29
N ASP A 101 23.12 -14.75 8.07
CA ASP A 101 22.08 -14.70 9.11
C ASP A 101 21.73 -16.14 9.49
N PRO A 102 22.28 -16.67 10.61
CA PRO A 102 22.06 -18.07 10.99
C PRO A 102 20.62 -18.38 11.38
N LEU A 103 19.81 -17.35 11.68
CA LEU A 103 18.40 -17.51 12.01
C LEU A 103 17.50 -17.45 10.77
N TRP A 104 18.05 -17.06 9.62
CA TRP A 104 17.30 -17.05 8.37
C TRP A 104 17.22 -18.45 7.77
N GLN A 105 16.01 -18.82 7.38
CA GLN A 105 15.72 -19.98 6.55
C GLN A 105 14.75 -19.52 5.46
N PRO A 106 14.90 -19.99 4.20
CA PRO A 106 13.96 -19.65 3.14
C PRO A 106 12.53 -19.93 3.57
N SER A 107 11.64 -18.96 3.34
CA SER A 107 10.22 -19.11 3.60
C SER A 107 9.50 -19.76 2.43
N ASN A 108 8.24 -20.08 2.63
CA ASN A 108 7.39 -20.76 1.66
C ASN A 108 5.94 -20.24 1.74
N THR A 109 5.10 -20.70 0.82
CA THR A 109 3.69 -20.33 0.71
C THR A 109 2.91 -20.52 2.01
N ALA A 110 3.14 -21.62 2.74
CA ALA A 110 2.43 -21.91 3.98
C ALA A 110 2.83 -20.96 5.11
N GLU A 111 4.11 -20.63 5.22
CA GLU A 111 4.60 -19.63 6.17
C GLU A 111 4.14 -18.21 5.81
N MET A 112 4.06 -17.85 4.53
CA MET A 112 3.48 -16.56 4.12
C MET A 112 1.99 -16.49 4.47
N ARG A 113 1.23 -17.56 4.25
CA ARG A 113 -0.17 -17.64 4.70
C ARG A 113 -0.27 -17.41 6.21
N ALA A 114 0.57 -18.08 7.00
CA ALA A 114 0.62 -17.89 8.45
C ALA A 114 1.02 -16.45 8.84
N PHE A 115 2.00 -15.87 8.16
CA PHE A 115 2.45 -14.49 8.37
C PHE A 115 1.33 -13.48 8.11
N PHE A 116 0.65 -13.56 6.97
CA PHE A 116 -0.48 -12.68 6.65
C PHE A 116 -1.68 -12.91 7.57
N THR A 117 -1.94 -14.15 7.98
CA THR A 117 -2.97 -14.46 8.99
C THR A 117 -2.70 -13.69 10.28
N ILE A 118 -1.46 -13.69 10.77
CA ILE A 118 -1.06 -12.93 11.97
C ILE A 118 -1.26 -11.42 11.77
N ASN A 119 -0.90 -10.88 10.60
CA ASN A 119 -1.07 -9.46 10.31
C ASN A 119 -2.55 -9.04 10.26
N ILE A 120 -3.42 -9.87 9.70
CA ILE A 120 -4.88 -9.63 9.72
C ILE A 120 -5.39 -9.66 11.17
N MET A 121 -4.93 -10.62 11.97
CA MET A 121 -5.32 -10.74 13.38
C MET A 121 -4.88 -9.55 14.23
N PHE A 122 -3.77 -8.88 13.90
CA PHE A 122 -3.38 -7.64 14.57
C PHE A 122 -4.39 -6.51 14.38
N GLY A 123 -5.08 -6.48 13.23
CA GLY A 123 -6.18 -5.54 13.00
C GLY A 123 -7.40 -5.85 13.85
N VAL A 124 -7.72 -7.14 14.02
CA VAL A 124 -8.89 -7.62 14.77
C VAL A 124 -8.71 -7.51 16.28
N LYS A 125 -7.56 -7.95 16.79
CA LYS A 125 -7.26 -7.99 18.23
C LYS A 125 -6.04 -7.14 18.54
N GLN A 126 -6.22 -5.83 18.71
CA GLN A 126 -5.12 -4.91 18.95
C GLN A 126 -4.61 -4.98 20.40
N LEU A 127 -3.32 -5.31 20.57
CA LEU A 127 -2.61 -5.18 21.84
C LEU A 127 -1.78 -3.90 21.90
N HIS A 128 -1.50 -3.40 23.10
CA HIS A 128 -0.73 -2.16 23.32
C HIS A 128 0.68 -2.18 22.70
N ARG A 129 1.30 -3.36 22.57
CA ARG A 129 2.62 -3.53 21.98
C ARG A 129 2.61 -4.76 21.09
N LEU A 130 3.29 -4.67 19.94
CA LEU A 130 3.41 -5.77 18.98
C LEU A 130 3.92 -7.06 19.63
N TRP A 131 4.94 -6.97 20.48
CA TRP A 131 5.54 -8.19 21.06
C TRP A 131 4.70 -8.83 22.16
N ASN A 132 3.63 -8.17 22.62
CA ASN A 132 2.75 -8.75 23.63
C ASN A 132 2.00 -9.98 23.12
N TYR A 133 1.76 -10.12 21.80
CA TYR A 133 1.10 -11.31 21.26
C TYR A 133 1.84 -12.62 21.58
N TRP A 134 3.17 -12.54 21.75
CA TRP A 134 4.02 -13.67 22.13
C TRP A 134 4.48 -13.63 23.59
N SER A 135 3.83 -12.82 24.43
CA SER A 135 4.14 -12.78 25.86
C SER A 135 3.76 -14.11 26.52
N PRO A 136 4.64 -14.70 27.37
CA PRO A 136 4.28 -15.87 28.16
C PRO A 136 3.29 -15.54 29.29
N ASP A 137 3.15 -14.26 29.64
CA ASP A 137 2.17 -13.81 30.64
C ASP A 137 0.77 -13.80 30.02
N VAL A 138 -0.11 -14.67 30.55
CA VAL A 138 -1.50 -14.84 30.11
C VAL A 138 -2.32 -13.54 30.12
N ARG A 139 -1.91 -12.53 30.89
CA ARG A 139 -2.57 -11.21 30.93
C ARG A 139 -2.31 -10.37 29.68
N TYR A 140 -1.21 -10.64 28.99
CA TYR A 140 -0.76 -9.88 27.83
C TYR A 140 -0.66 -10.72 26.54
N GLY A 141 -0.40 -12.02 26.67
CA GLY A 141 -0.18 -12.97 25.58
C GLY A 141 -1.43 -13.29 24.77
N ASP A 142 -1.20 -13.77 23.54
CA ASP A 142 -2.24 -14.39 22.74
C ASP A 142 -1.83 -15.83 22.37
N PRO A 143 -2.42 -16.86 23.01
CA PRO A 143 -2.11 -18.26 22.72
C PRO A 143 -2.39 -18.68 21.27
N TYR A 144 -3.39 -18.07 20.63
CA TYR A 144 -3.75 -18.37 19.25
C TYR A 144 -2.66 -17.84 18.29
N ILE A 145 -2.31 -16.56 18.38
CA ILE A 145 -1.27 -15.96 17.53
C ILE A 145 0.09 -16.60 17.77
N SER A 146 0.46 -16.81 19.03
CA SER A 146 1.75 -17.43 19.37
C SER A 146 1.87 -18.89 18.92
N SER A 147 0.73 -19.60 18.75
CA SER A 147 0.72 -20.96 18.20
C SER A 147 0.90 -21.03 16.68
N ILE A 148 0.57 -19.95 15.94
CA ILE A 148 0.65 -19.92 14.47
C ILE A 148 2.11 -19.84 14.00
N MET A 149 2.90 -18.96 14.63
CA MET A 149 4.29 -18.75 14.27
C MET A 149 5.05 -18.23 15.49
N SER A 150 6.30 -18.65 15.68
CA SER A 150 7.13 -18.13 16.77
C SER A 150 7.47 -16.64 16.56
N LYS A 151 7.65 -15.90 17.66
CA LYS A 151 8.11 -14.49 17.63
C LYS A 151 9.36 -14.34 16.76
N THR A 152 10.34 -15.23 16.94
CA THR A 152 11.60 -15.20 16.20
C THR A 152 11.38 -15.37 14.70
N ARG A 153 10.55 -16.34 14.29
CA ARG A 153 10.27 -16.56 12.87
C ARG A 153 9.49 -15.41 12.26
N TYR A 154 8.48 -14.90 12.95
CA TYR A 154 7.72 -13.72 12.52
C TYR A 154 8.65 -12.52 12.31
N SER A 155 9.48 -12.18 13.29
CA SER A 155 10.45 -11.08 13.19
C SER A 155 11.42 -11.26 12.03
N LYS A 156 11.87 -12.50 11.76
CA LYS A 156 12.78 -12.79 10.65
C LYS A 156 12.11 -12.65 9.29
N ILE A 157 10.88 -13.10 9.14
CA ILE A 157 10.10 -12.86 7.92
C ILE A 157 9.86 -11.35 7.74
N SER A 158 9.42 -10.64 8.79
CA SER A 158 9.23 -9.18 8.73
C SER A 158 10.49 -8.42 8.31
N GLN A 159 11.67 -8.87 8.75
CA GLN A 159 12.95 -8.25 8.42
C GLN A 159 13.26 -8.30 6.91
N TYR A 160 12.86 -9.40 6.24
CA TYR A 160 13.19 -9.66 4.84
C TYR A 160 11.99 -9.52 3.90
N LEU A 161 10.80 -9.20 4.41
CA LEU A 161 9.57 -9.12 3.63
C LEU A 161 9.77 -8.23 2.40
N HIS A 162 9.49 -8.80 1.23
CA HIS A 162 9.68 -8.13 -0.03
C HIS A 162 8.65 -8.55 -1.08
N LEU A 163 8.32 -7.65 -2.00
CA LEU A 163 7.19 -7.79 -2.94
C LEU A 163 7.62 -7.72 -4.41
N THR A 164 8.89 -7.41 -4.67
CA THR A 164 9.43 -7.20 -6.02
C THR A 164 10.91 -7.54 -6.01
N ASP A 165 11.53 -7.75 -7.17
CA ASP A 165 12.96 -8.02 -7.22
C ASP A 165 13.76 -6.71 -7.03
N SER A 166 14.33 -6.52 -5.84
CA SER A 166 15.21 -5.38 -5.54
C SER A 166 16.45 -5.28 -6.43
N ALA A 167 16.90 -6.38 -7.05
CA ALA A 167 18.12 -6.37 -7.88
C ALA A 167 17.97 -5.50 -9.13
N ASN A 168 16.74 -5.31 -9.60
CA ASN A 168 16.43 -4.55 -10.82
C ASN A 168 15.85 -3.16 -10.53
N ALA A 169 15.91 -2.69 -9.29
CA ALA A 169 15.38 -1.38 -8.91
C ALA A 169 16.17 -0.26 -9.61
N PRO A 170 15.51 0.58 -10.44
CA PRO A 170 16.19 1.70 -11.09
C PRO A 170 16.76 2.67 -10.03
N ASN A 171 17.93 3.23 -10.31
CA ASN A 171 18.53 4.23 -9.43
C ASN A 171 17.79 5.58 -9.57
N LYS A 172 18.01 6.51 -8.63
CA LYS A 172 17.33 7.83 -8.61
C LYS A 172 17.55 8.71 -9.84
N ASN A 173 18.63 8.45 -10.59
CA ASN A 173 18.98 9.21 -11.78
C ASN A 173 18.43 8.57 -13.06
N ASP A 174 17.85 7.38 -12.95
CA ASP A 174 17.22 6.68 -14.07
C ASP A 174 15.88 7.34 -14.41
N PRO A 175 15.59 7.61 -15.69
CA PRO A 175 14.28 8.11 -16.12
C PRO A 175 13.09 7.22 -15.68
N ASN A 176 13.33 5.94 -15.45
CA ASN A 176 12.35 4.96 -14.99
C ASN A 176 12.33 4.81 -13.45
N TYR A 177 12.98 5.72 -12.71
CA TYR A 177 12.94 5.69 -11.26
C TYR A 177 11.52 5.83 -10.72
N ASP A 178 11.08 4.79 -10.01
CA ASP A 178 9.83 4.81 -9.26
C ASP A 178 10.12 4.76 -7.76
N SER A 179 9.76 5.84 -7.06
CA SER A 179 9.85 5.91 -5.60
C SER A 179 9.04 4.86 -4.86
N LEU A 180 8.03 4.27 -5.52
CA LEU A 180 7.15 3.22 -4.99
C LEU A 180 7.51 1.84 -5.53
N TYR A 181 8.64 1.68 -6.24
CA TYR A 181 9.05 0.43 -6.88
C TYR A 181 8.84 -0.82 -5.99
N LYS A 182 9.19 -0.71 -4.70
CA LYS A 182 9.09 -1.80 -3.72
C LYS A 182 7.67 -2.29 -3.44
N VAL A 183 6.66 -1.47 -3.68
CA VAL A 183 5.24 -1.77 -3.45
C VAL A 183 4.41 -1.67 -4.73
N ARG A 184 5.01 -1.23 -5.83
CA ARG A 184 4.36 -1.02 -7.14
C ARG A 184 3.56 -2.23 -7.60
N PRO A 185 4.07 -3.49 -7.54
CA PRO A 185 3.29 -4.64 -7.97
C PRO A 185 1.95 -4.79 -7.24
N VAL A 186 1.92 -4.47 -5.93
CA VAL A 186 0.69 -4.54 -5.13
C VAL A 186 -0.26 -3.40 -5.47
N ILE A 187 0.27 -2.18 -5.64
CA ILE A 187 -0.55 -1.01 -6.00
C ILE A 187 -1.24 -1.24 -7.33
N ASP A 188 -0.48 -1.63 -8.36
CA ASP A 188 -1.03 -1.81 -9.72
C ASP A 188 -2.03 -2.97 -9.74
N LEU A 189 -1.75 -4.06 -9.03
CA LEU A 189 -2.67 -5.18 -8.87
C LEU A 189 -3.99 -4.75 -8.22
N LEU A 190 -3.93 -4.03 -7.10
CA LEU A 190 -5.12 -3.55 -6.40
C LEU A 190 -5.92 -2.58 -7.26
N VAL A 191 -5.29 -1.57 -7.85
CA VAL A 191 -5.95 -0.58 -8.71
C VAL A 191 -6.63 -1.23 -9.91
N ASN A 192 -6.00 -2.24 -10.51
CA ASN A 192 -6.59 -3.00 -11.61
C ASN A 192 -7.80 -3.81 -11.12
N ASN A 193 -7.65 -4.54 -10.00
CA ASN A 193 -8.72 -5.39 -9.47
C ASN A 193 -9.89 -4.56 -8.94
N TYR A 194 -9.66 -3.37 -8.38
CA TYR A 194 -10.73 -2.49 -7.92
C TYR A 194 -11.69 -2.10 -9.04
N LYS A 195 -11.17 -1.92 -10.26
CA LYS A 195 -11.96 -1.56 -11.45
C LYS A 195 -12.67 -2.74 -12.09
N THR A 196 -12.20 -3.96 -11.84
CA THR A 196 -12.77 -5.18 -12.44
C THR A 196 -13.75 -5.90 -11.53
N VAL A 197 -13.59 -5.78 -10.21
CA VAL A 197 -14.42 -6.47 -9.20
C VAL A 197 -15.72 -5.72 -8.89
N TYR A 198 -15.81 -4.44 -9.22
CA TYR A 198 -16.99 -3.62 -8.95
C TYR A 198 -17.16 -2.53 -10.01
N LEU A 199 -18.38 -2.36 -10.50
CA LEU A 199 -18.75 -1.26 -11.39
C LEU A 199 -19.43 -0.15 -10.56
N PRO A 200 -18.77 1.00 -10.32
CA PRO A 200 -19.35 2.05 -9.49
C PRO A 200 -20.52 2.77 -10.16
N ARG A 201 -21.40 3.34 -9.33
CA ARG A 201 -22.47 4.26 -9.73
C ARG A 201 -21.92 5.59 -10.21
N LYS A 202 -22.83 6.43 -10.75
CA LYS A 202 -22.55 7.75 -11.31
C LYS A 202 -21.86 8.71 -10.32
N ASN A 203 -22.18 8.58 -9.03
CA ASN A 203 -21.70 9.51 -8.00
C ASN A 203 -20.39 9.04 -7.39
N LEU A 204 -19.30 9.72 -7.73
CA LEU A 204 -17.97 9.50 -7.19
C LEU A 204 -17.53 10.67 -6.31
N SER A 205 -16.77 10.35 -5.27
CA SER A 205 -16.09 11.30 -4.39
C SER A 205 -14.58 11.16 -4.55
N VAL A 206 -13.88 12.29 -4.57
CA VAL A 206 -12.42 12.33 -4.59
C VAL A 206 -11.95 13.01 -3.32
N ASP A 207 -11.11 12.31 -2.56
CA ASP A 207 -10.55 12.84 -1.31
C ASP A 207 -9.13 12.32 -1.06
N GLU A 208 -8.51 12.83 0.00
CA GLU A 208 -7.15 12.51 0.40
C GLU A 208 -7.12 11.69 1.69
N ALA A 209 -6.72 10.44 1.57
CA ALA A 209 -6.40 9.58 2.70
C ALA A 209 -4.96 9.79 3.18
N MET A 210 -4.74 9.50 4.46
CA MET A 210 -3.53 9.90 5.17
C MET A 210 -2.99 8.77 6.04
N ILE A 211 -2.05 8.00 5.51
CA ILE A 211 -1.42 6.86 6.19
C ILE A 211 -0.36 7.38 7.16
N GLY A 212 -0.54 7.13 8.46
CA GLY A 212 0.42 7.51 9.49
C GLY A 212 1.76 6.81 9.29
N TYR A 213 2.84 7.57 9.09
CA TYR A 213 4.16 7.00 8.88
C TYR A 213 5.24 7.92 9.47
N LYS A 214 6.02 7.39 10.41
CA LYS A 214 7.02 8.17 11.16
C LYS A 214 8.44 8.04 10.59
N ASP A 215 8.71 6.97 9.86
CA ASP A 215 10.07 6.67 9.42
C ASP A 215 10.53 7.50 8.21
N ARG A 216 11.74 7.22 7.76
CA ARG A 216 12.42 7.94 6.68
C ARG A 216 11.89 7.51 5.32
N VAL A 217 10.96 8.28 4.78
CA VAL A 217 10.56 8.23 3.37
C VAL A 217 10.50 9.64 2.80
N HIS A 218 11.03 9.84 1.60
CA HIS A 218 11.25 11.18 1.02
C HIS A 218 9.93 11.88 0.65
N PHE A 219 8.89 11.12 0.32
CA PHE A 219 7.59 11.64 -0.07
C PHE A 219 6.58 11.83 1.06
N ARG A 220 6.98 11.64 2.33
CA ARG A 220 6.10 11.96 3.46
C ARG A 220 5.68 13.43 3.47
N GLN A 221 4.42 13.68 3.81
CA GLN A 221 3.83 14.99 3.95
C GLN A 221 3.78 15.41 5.42
N TYR A 222 4.01 16.71 5.65
CA TYR A 222 3.87 17.32 6.97
C TYR A 222 2.52 18.05 7.06
N MET A 223 1.66 17.61 7.97
CA MET A 223 0.36 18.21 8.25
C MET A 223 0.33 18.77 9.67
N PRO A 224 0.53 20.09 9.87
CA PRO A 224 0.62 20.68 11.20
C PRO A 224 -0.69 20.53 12.00
N ALA A 225 -1.84 20.53 11.32
CA ALA A 225 -3.17 20.49 11.93
C ALA A 225 -3.64 19.09 12.37
N LYS A 226 -2.86 18.02 12.15
CA LYS A 226 -3.26 16.64 12.51
C LYS A 226 -2.41 16.09 13.67
N PRO A 227 -2.98 15.23 14.56
CA PRO A 227 -2.26 14.67 15.70
C PRO A 227 -0.98 13.93 15.33
N THR A 228 -1.02 13.15 14.24
CA THR A 228 0.18 12.62 13.58
C THR A 228 0.54 13.54 12.42
N LYS A 229 1.65 14.27 12.56
CA LYS A 229 2.05 15.31 11.61
C LYS A 229 2.74 14.76 10.36
N LEU A 230 3.41 13.61 10.45
CA LEU A 230 4.10 12.99 9.32
C LEU A 230 3.28 11.82 8.78
N ARG A 231 2.96 11.87 7.49
CA ARG A 231 2.05 10.90 6.84
C ARG A 231 2.43 10.65 5.38
N ILE A 232 2.00 9.53 4.84
CA ILE A 232 1.95 9.28 3.40
C ILE A 232 0.57 9.69 2.93
N LYS A 233 0.53 10.57 1.92
CA LYS A 233 -0.71 11.08 1.34
C LYS A 233 -1.12 10.18 0.19
N VAL A 234 -2.37 9.74 0.19
CA VAL A 234 -2.99 8.92 -0.85
C VAL A 234 -4.21 9.69 -1.35
N ARG A 235 -4.40 9.76 -2.65
CA ARG A 235 -5.62 10.29 -3.26
C ARG A 235 -6.49 9.11 -3.64
N GLU A 236 -7.76 9.15 -3.28
CA GLU A 236 -8.68 8.04 -3.48
C GLU A 236 -9.90 8.55 -4.25
N VAL A 237 -10.40 7.72 -5.16
CA VAL A 237 -11.67 7.90 -5.85
C VAL A 237 -12.60 6.82 -5.32
N CYS A 238 -13.65 7.21 -4.62
CA CYS A 238 -14.59 6.30 -3.99
C CYS A 238 -16.01 6.53 -4.51
N GLU A 239 -16.80 5.47 -4.60
CA GLU A 239 -18.23 5.61 -4.84
C GLU A 239 -18.92 6.21 -3.61
N SER A 240 -19.70 7.27 -3.81
CA SER A 240 -20.28 8.05 -2.73
C SER A 240 -21.29 7.29 -1.86
N GLU A 241 -21.94 6.25 -2.40
CA GLU A 241 -22.99 5.52 -1.69
C GLU A 241 -22.45 4.37 -0.84
N THR A 242 -21.55 3.53 -1.39
CA THR A 242 -20.98 2.38 -0.67
C THR A 242 -19.65 2.69 0.02
N GLY A 243 -18.97 3.76 -0.37
CA GLY A 243 -17.60 4.05 0.04
C GLY A 243 -16.55 3.15 -0.62
N TYR A 244 -16.92 2.37 -1.64
CA TYR A 244 -15.99 1.51 -2.37
C TYR A 244 -14.89 2.32 -3.07
N CYS A 245 -13.62 1.97 -2.84
CA CYS A 245 -12.48 2.60 -3.50
C CYS A 245 -12.30 2.03 -4.90
N VAL A 246 -12.54 2.87 -5.91
CA VAL A 246 -12.44 2.52 -7.34
C VAL A 246 -11.01 2.68 -7.84
N ASN A 247 -10.29 3.67 -7.32
CA ASN A 247 -8.93 3.99 -7.73
C ASN A 247 -8.21 4.73 -6.61
N PHE A 248 -6.89 4.57 -6.52
CA PHE A 248 -6.08 5.38 -5.63
C PHE A 248 -4.68 5.62 -6.20
N ASP A 249 -4.02 6.65 -5.68
CA ASP A 249 -2.63 6.92 -5.99
C ASP A 249 -1.88 7.52 -4.81
N VAL A 250 -0.64 7.09 -4.65
CA VAL A 250 0.22 7.51 -3.55
C VAL A 250 1.05 8.70 -4.02
N TYR A 251 0.96 9.80 -3.29
CA TYR A 251 1.67 11.02 -3.66
C TYR A 251 3.18 10.93 -3.35
N THR A 252 4.03 11.07 -4.38
CA THR A 252 5.48 10.81 -4.28
C THR A 252 6.39 12.03 -4.36
N LYS A 253 5.87 13.26 -4.50
CA LYS A 253 6.62 14.53 -4.77
C LYS A 253 7.47 14.54 -6.07
N LEU A 254 7.89 13.38 -6.55
CA LEU A 254 8.73 13.14 -7.72
C LEU A 254 7.90 12.30 -8.71
N GLY A 255 7.12 12.95 -9.57
CA GLY A 255 6.26 12.27 -10.52
C GLY A 255 5.28 13.24 -11.17
N VAL A 256 5.02 13.00 -12.46
CA VAL A 256 4.21 13.82 -13.40
C VAL A 256 2.97 14.38 -12.71
N ARG A 257 2.59 15.63 -13.06
CA ARG A 257 1.27 16.18 -12.77
C ARG A 257 0.19 15.31 -13.44
N SER A 258 -0.14 14.18 -12.83
CA SER A 258 -1.38 13.46 -13.11
C SER A 258 -2.49 14.42 -12.68
N THR A 259 -3.26 14.90 -13.64
CA THR A 259 -4.37 15.80 -13.39
C THR A 259 -5.48 14.99 -12.73
N LEU A 260 -6.35 15.61 -11.93
CA LEU A 260 -7.56 14.95 -11.41
C LEU A 260 -8.33 14.22 -12.53
N LEU A 261 -8.30 14.78 -13.75
CA LEU A 261 -8.90 14.22 -14.95
C LEU A 261 -8.29 12.87 -15.40
N SER A 262 -6.99 12.61 -15.22
CA SER A 262 -6.41 11.28 -15.49
C SER A 262 -6.77 10.23 -14.44
N TYR A 263 -7.17 10.65 -13.23
CA TYR A 263 -7.67 9.75 -12.19
C TYR A 263 -9.15 9.40 -12.36
N ILE A 264 -9.95 10.36 -12.86
CA ILE A 264 -11.38 10.24 -13.14
C ILE A 264 -11.63 9.56 -14.50
N ASN A 265 -10.71 9.68 -15.47
CA ASN A 265 -10.70 8.87 -16.70
C ASN A 265 -10.38 7.41 -16.38
N ILE A 266 -11.28 6.78 -15.63
CA ILE A 266 -11.53 5.35 -15.67
C ILE A 266 -11.89 5.09 -17.13
N ASN A 267 -10.89 4.71 -17.93
CA ASN A 267 -11.15 4.16 -19.25
C ASN A 267 -12.00 2.91 -19.02
N PHE A 268 -13.32 3.05 -19.13
CA PHE A 268 -14.23 1.97 -19.41
C PHE A 268 -13.95 1.50 -20.84
N SER A 269 -12.79 0.88 -21.06
CA SER A 269 -12.38 0.38 -22.38
C SER A 269 -13.21 -0.81 -22.87
N SER A 270 -14.33 -1.11 -22.20
CA SER A 270 -15.38 -2.02 -22.64
C SER A 270 -16.64 -1.31 -23.19
N ILE A 271 -16.71 0.03 -23.21
CA ILE A 271 -17.87 0.76 -23.74
C ILE A 271 -17.41 1.80 -24.79
N ASP A 272 -17.64 1.42 -26.06
CA ASP A 272 -17.68 2.19 -27.31
C ASP A 272 -16.49 3.06 -27.77
N GLN A 273 -15.93 2.67 -28.92
CA GLN A 273 -14.88 3.35 -29.68
C GLN A 273 -15.36 4.57 -30.51
N ASN A 274 -16.45 5.25 -30.17
CA ASN A 274 -17.08 6.24 -31.07
C ASN A 274 -17.38 7.62 -30.47
N LEU A 275 -16.45 8.24 -29.74
CA LEU A 275 -16.54 9.68 -29.44
C LEU A 275 -15.26 10.44 -29.86
N GLU A 276 -15.26 10.94 -31.10
CA GLU A 276 -14.41 12.06 -31.49
C GLU A 276 -14.89 13.33 -30.76
N TYR A 277 -14.15 13.77 -29.75
CA TYR A 277 -14.38 15.08 -29.14
C TYR A 277 -13.81 16.20 -30.02
N SER A 278 -14.68 17.06 -30.56
CA SER A 278 -14.27 18.26 -31.29
C SER A 278 -13.62 19.28 -30.36
N LEU A 279 -12.33 19.53 -30.54
CA LEU A 279 -11.60 20.60 -29.84
C LEU A 279 -12.00 21.97 -30.43
N SER A 280 -12.76 22.78 -29.70
CA SER A 280 -12.90 24.21 -30.04
C SER A 280 -11.61 24.93 -29.67
N LYS A 281 -10.86 25.40 -30.67
CA LYS A 281 -9.64 26.19 -30.46
C LYS A 281 -9.97 27.53 -29.77
N PRO A 282 -9.12 28.01 -28.85
CA PRO A 282 -9.32 29.30 -28.19
C PRO A 282 -9.18 30.46 -29.18
N LYS A 283 -10.09 31.44 -29.10
CA LYS A 283 -10.02 32.69 -29.88
C LYS A 283 -8.82 33.53 -29.40
N PRO A 284 -8.03 34.11 -30.31
CA PRO A 284 -6.92 34.99 -29.95
C PRO A 284 -7.45 36.34 -29.43
N LYS A 285 -6.71 36.92 -28.47
CA LYS A 285 -6.94 38.27 -27.93
C LYS A 285 -6.67 39.35 -28.97
#